data_AF-A0A2E9DWR1-F1
#
_entry.id   AF-A0A2E9DWR1-F1
#
_cell.length_a   1.000
_cell.length_b   1.000
_cell.length_c   1.000
_cell.angle_alpha   90.00
_cell.angle_beta   90.00
_cell.angle_gamma   90.00
#
_symmetry.space_group_name_H-M   'P 1'
#
loop_
_entity.id
_entity.type
_entity.pdbx_description
1 polymer ?
#
loop_
_entity_poly.entity_id
_entity_poly.type
_entity_poly.pdbx_seq_one_letter_code
_entity_poly.pdbx_strand_id
1 'polypeptide(L)' 'MDTKIGIFPGSFDPITKGHEYVINKAATMVDELIVGIGENS' A
#
# COMPACT_ATOMS: atom_id res chain seq x y z
N MET A 1 14.53 -5.68 -17.60
CA MET A 1 14.09 -4.52 -16.79
C MET A 1 13.58 -5.11 -15.50
N ASP A 2 14.09 -4.65 -14.36
CA ASP A 2 13.69 -5.17 -13.06
C ASP A 2 12.30 -4.63 -12.70
N THR A 3 11.44 -5.49 -12.17
CA THR A 3 10.10 -5.12 -11.69
C THR A 3 10.23 -4.20 -10.49
N LYS A 4 9.60 -3.03 -10.54
CA LYS A 4 9.55 -2.11 -9.40
C LYS A 4 8.40 -2.50 -8.49
N ILE A 5 8.73 -2.92 -7.27
CA ILE A 5 7.77 -3.31 -6.24
C ILE A 5 7.75 -2.24 -5.14
N GLY A 6 6.56 -1.73 -4.84
CA GLY A 6 6.30 -0.83 -3.72
C GLY A 6 5.61 -1.55 -2.57
N ILE A 7 5.84 -1.12 -1.33
CA ILE A 7 5.21 -1.68 -0.14
C ILE A 7 4.57 -0.55 0.67
N PHE A 8 3.29 -0.70 1.01
CA PHE A 8 2.54 0.21 1.87
C PHE A 8 2.01 -0.55 3.09
N PRO A 9 2.79 -0.62 4.19
CA PRO A 9 2.38 -1.31 5.40
C PRO A 9 1.54 -0.42 6.33
N GLY A 10 0.60 -1.02 7.05
CA GLY A 10 -0.19 -0.32 8.08
C GLY A 10 -1.14 -1.27 8.81
N SER A 11 -1.65 -0.85 9.98
CA SER A 11 -2.72 -1.61 10.65
C SER A 11 -4.07 -1.45 9.93
N PHE A 12 -4.29 -0.29 9.30
CA PHE A 12 -5.53 0.05 8.58
C PHE A 12 -6.80 -0.22 9.40
N ASP A 13 -6.76 0.06 10.70
CA ASP A 13 -7.88 -0.11 11.64
C ASP A 13 -8.44 1.26 12.09
N PRO A 14 -9.43 1.85 11.39
CA PRO A 14 -10.00 1.42 10.11
C PRO A 14 -9.26 2.02 8.90
N ILE A 15 -9.52 1.46 7.72
CA ILE A 15 -9.10 2.08 6.46
C ILE A 15 -9.83 3.41 6.26
N THR A 16 -9.17 4.38 5.63
CA THR A 16 -9.69 5.74 5.43
C THR A 16 -9.54 6.15 3.98
N LYS A 17 -10.26 7.19 3.55
CA LYS A 17 -10.07 7.81 2.23
C LYS A 17 -8.65 8.35 2.03
N GLY A 18 -7.94 8.68 3.11
CA GLY A 18 -6.53 9.06 3.05
C GLY A 18 -5.63 7.88 2.67
N HIS A 19 -5.87 6.71 3.26
CA HIS A 19 -5.17 5.47 2.88
C HIS A 19 -5.45 5.12 1.41
N GLU A 20 -6.71 5.17 0.99
CA GLU A 20 -7.12 4.93 -0.40
C GLU A 20 -6.42 5.90 -1.38
N TYR A 21 -6.36 7.19 -1.05
CA TYR A 21 -5.66 8.18 -1.87
C TYR A 21 -4.17 7.84 -2.03
N VAL A 22 -3.50 7.44 -0.95
CA VAL A 22 -2.08 7.05 -0.98
C VAL A 22 -1.89 5.77 -1.79
N ILE A 23 -2.74 4.76 -1.62
CA ILE A 23 -2.69 3.49 -2.38
C ILE A 23 -2.83 3.77 -3.87
N ASN A 24 -3.86 4.54 -4.27
CA ASN A 24 -4.10 4.86 -5.67
C ASN A 24 -2.94 5.65 -6.29
N LYS A 25 -2.35 6.59 -5.54
CA LYS A 25 -1.18 7.35 -6.01
C LYS A 25 0.09 6.51 -6.07
N ALA A 26 0.29 5.61 -5.11
CA ALA A 26 1.43 4.71 -5.07
C ALA A 26 1.39 3.69 -6.22
N ALA A 27 0.21 3.18 -6.54
CA ALA A 27 0.01 2.20 -7.60
C ALA A 27 0.42 2.71 -9.00
N THR A 28 0.42 4.03 -9.24
CA THR A 28 0.88 4.60 -10.52
C THR A 28 2.41 4.74 -10.62
N MET A 29 3.15 4.50 -9.53
CA MET A 29 4.60 4.72 -9.45
C MET A 29 5.42 3.42 -9.54
N VAL A 30 4.77 2.27 -9.36
CA VAL A 30 5.40 0.95 -9.29
C VAL A 30 4.65 -0.03 -10.20
N ASP A 31 5.32 -1.11 -10.59
CA ASP A 31 4.70 -2.17 -11.38
C ASP A 31 3.80 -3.05 -10.50
N GLU A 32 4.16 -3.20 -9.22
CA GLU A 32 3.40 -3.93 -8.20
C GLU A 32 3.40 -3.17 -6.87
N LEU A 33 2.21 -3.01 -6.26
CA LEU A 33 2.06 -2.40 -4.93
C LEU A 33 1.50 -3.41 -3.94
N ILE A 34 2.26 -3.73 -2.90
CA ILE A 34 1.86 -4.63 -1.83
C ILE A 34 1.35 -3.80 -0.65
N VAL A 35 0.08 -3.97 -0.28
CA VAL A 35 -0.51 -3.36 0.92
C VAL A 35 -0.45 -4.37 2.07
N GLY A 36 0.46 -4.16 3.01
CA GLY A 36 0.69 -5.08 4.13
C GLY A 36 -0.15 -4.70 5.34
N ILE A 37 -1.08 -5.58 5.75
CA ILE A 37 -1.91 -5.36 6.93
C ILE A 37 -1.23 -5.98 8.16
N GLY A 38 -0.85 -5.13 9.12
CA GLY A 38 -0.26 -5.58 10.37
C GLY A 38 -1.32 -6.03 11.37
N GLU A 39 -1.25 -7.29 11.81
CA GLU A 39 -2.04 -7.83 12.92
C GLU A 39 -1.16 -7.89 14.18
N ASN A 40 -1.61 -7.32 15.30
CA ASN A 40 -0.98 -7.53 16.61
C ASN A 40 -1.64 -8.74 17.27
N SER A 41 -0.83 -9.71 17.70
CA SER A 41 -1.24 -10.94 18.38
C SER A 41 -0.71 -11.01 19.81
#